data_AF-A0A2U2SE55-F1
#
_entry.id   AF-A0A2U2SE55-F1
#
_cell.length_a   1.000
_cell.length_b   1.000
_cell.length_c   1.000
_cell.angle_alpha   90.00
_cell.angle_beta   90.00
_cell.angle_gamma   90.00
#
_symmetry.space_group_name_H-M   'P 1'
#
loop_
_entity.id
_entity.type
_entity.pdbx_description
1 polymer ?
#
loop_
_entity_poly.entity_id
_entity_poly.type
_entity_poly.pdbx_seq_one_letter_code
_entity_poly.pdbx_strand_id
1 'polypeptide(L)'
;RQKRADTIWLHVRQDNPGAIALYRDLGFYERARRTTWYATPNRLPALQGNQSNISIRPRSSWDWPQQHRWLEATYPPNLDWYFAYRWNILKPGLFQDIYRFLLDIDTLQWAAYRQGQLGAVLSCRRTAGRSDYLWLAAPRRPDPELITALLLYGRHALAERSSLSLEFPTGPADEAIRQAGFIAQRTLVWMETYGAQPS
;
A
#
# COMPACT_ATOMS: atom_id res chain seq x y z
N ARG A 1 25.52 -26.32 -4.01
CA ARG A 1 24.29 -26.06 -4.80
C ARG A 1 24.12 -24.54 -4.96
N GLN A 2 24.74 -23.95 -5.98
CA GLN A 2 24.67 -22.51 -6.27
C GLN A 2 23.28 -22.18 -6.83
N LYS A 3 22.52 -21.32 -6.15
CA LYS A 3 21.32 -20.72 -6.73
C LYS A 3 21.79 -19.67 -7.75
N ARG A 4 21.71 -19.98 -9.05
CA ARG A 4 21.75 -18.94 -10.09
C ARG A 4 20.58 -18.00 -9.81
N ALA A 5 20.89 -16.74 -9.53
CA ALA A 5 19.86 -15.70 -9.55
C ALA A 5 19.65 -15.36 -11.03
N ASP A 6 18.56 -15.88 -11.62
CA ASP A 6 18.25 -15.67 -13.03
C ASP A 6 17.98 -14.18 -13.35
N THR A 7 17.78 -13.35 -12.33
CA THR A 7 17.49 -11.91 -12.43
C THR A 7 18.11 -11.14 -11.27
N ILE A 8 18.69 -9.97 -11.56
CA ILE A 8 19.25 -9.03 -10.59
C ILE A 8 18.31 -7.84 -10.46
N TRP A 9 17.97 -7.46 -9.23
CA TRP A 9 17.11 -6.30 -8.95
C TRP A 9 17.86 -5.23 -8.17
N LEU A 10 17.49 -3.98 -8.40
CA LEU A 10 17.94 -2.84 -7.62
C LEU A 10 16.83 -1.81 -7.42
N HIS A 11 16.99 -0.99 -6.38
CA HIS A 11 16.15 0.17 -6.14
C HIS A 11 17.00 1.43 -6.25
N VAL A 12 16.58 2.36 -7.11
CA VAL A 12 17.21 3.67 -7.25
C VAL A 12 16.22 4.76 -6.88
N ARG A 13 16.67 5.81 -6.20
CA ARG A 13 15.79 6.95 -5.88
C ARG A 13 15.45 7.71 -7.16
N GLN A 14 14.20 8.11 -7.31
CA GLN A 14 13.75 8.87 -8.49
C GLN A 14 14.49 10.20 -8.66
N ASP A 15 14.96 10.82 -7.57
CA ASP A 15 15.70 12.09 -7.58
C ASP A 15 17.17 11.94 -8.00
N ASN A 16 17.61 10.74 -8.39
CA ASN A 16 18.95 10.49 -8.93
C ASN A 16 18.90 10.05 -10.41
N PRO A 17 18.68 10.99 -11.35
CA PRO A 17 18.59 10.66 -12.77
C PRO A 17 19.90 10.08 -13.35
N GLY A 18 21.06 10.45 -12.78
CA GLY A 18 22.36 9.92 -13.20
C GLY A 18 22.51 8.42 -12.92
N ALA A 19 22.11 7.96 -11.72
CA ALA A 19 22.10 6.54 -11.40
C ALA A 19 21.08 5.77 -12.25
N ILE A 20 19.90 6.34 -12.51
CA ILE A 20 18.90 5.72 -13.41
C ILE A 20 19.46 5.53 -14.82
N ALA A 21 20.13 6.55 -15.37
CA ALA A 21 20.77 6.46 -16.69
C ALA A 21 21.87 5.40 -16.72
N LEU A 22 22.78 5.42 -15.73
CA LEU A 22 23.84 4.42 -15.60
C LEU A 22 23.28 2.99 -15.58
N TYR A 23 22.22 2.74 -14.80
CA TYR A 23 21.63 1.39 -14.75
C TYR A 23 20.94 1.00 -16.05
N ARG A 24 20.31 1.94 -16.77
CA ARG A 24 19.76 1.69 -18.10
C ARG A 24 20.85 1.28 -19.09
N ASP A 25 22.00 1.95 -19.05
CA ASP A 25 23.15 1.63 -19.91
C ASP A 25 23.74 0.25 -19.58
N LEU A 26 23.65 -0.17 -18.31
CA LEU A 26 24.01 -1.52 -17.86
C LEU A 26 22.93 -2.58 -18.16
N GLY A 27 21.89 -2.25 -18.92
CA GLY A 27 20.84 -3.17 -19.33
C GLY A 27 19.72 -3.38 -18.32
N PHE A 28 19.68 -2.61 -17.22
CA PHE A 28 18.53 -2.63 -16.33
C PHE A 28 17.36 -1.87 -16.93
N TYR A 29 16.16 -2.38 -16.75
CA TYR A 29 14.93 -1.72 -17.16
C TYR A 29 13.99 -1.55 -15.98
N GLU A 30 13.17 -0.52 -16.05
CA GLU A 30 12.25 -0.15 -14.99
C GLU A 30 11.06 -1.13 -14.93
N ARG A 31 10.81 -1.66 -13.73
CA ARG A 31 9.69 -2.57 -13.45
C ARG A 31 8.55 -1.90 -12.70
N ALA A 32 8.88 -1.01 -11.75
CA ALA A 32 7.88 -0.30 -10.98
C ALA A 32 8.43 1.00 -10.40
N ARG A 33 7.53 1.92 -10.05
CA ARG A 33 7.82 3.09 -9.22
C ARG A 33 6.85 3.14 -8.06
N ARG A 34 7.40 3.34 -6.87
CA ARG A 34 6.64 3.32 -5.63
C ARG A 34 7.03 4.49 -4.76
N THR A 35 6.03 5.17 -4.23
CA THR A 35 6.22 6.29 -3.30
C THR A 35 5.93 5.82 -1.89
N THR A 36 6.86 6.08 -0.98
CA THR A 36 6.60 5.97 0.45
C THR A 36 6.02 7.31 0.95
N TRP A 37 4.82 7.25 1.49
CA TRP A 37 4.03 8.34 1.98
C TRP A 37 3.97 8.31 3.51
N TYR A 38 4.00 9.48 4.15
CA TYR A 38 3.89 9.61 5.60
C TYR A 38 2.86 10.64 6.00
N ALA A 39 2.14 10.37 7.09
CA ALA A 39 1.26 11.34 7.73
C ALA A 39 1.57 11.41 9.22
N THR A 40 1.61 12.63 9.76
CA THR A 40 1.74 12.88 11.20
C THR A 40 0.36 13.05 11.84
N PRO A 41 0.23 12.75 13.14
CA PRO A 41 -1.06 12.86 13.85
C PRO A 41 -1.54 14.32 14.00
N ASN A 42 -0.63 15.29 14.06
CA ASN A 42 -0.95 16.67 14.48
C ASN A 42 -1.64 17.57 13.43
N ARG A 43 -2.01 17.06 12.24
CA ARG A 43 -2.67 17.85 11.20
C ARG A 43 -3.70 17.02 10.44
N LEU A 44 -4.82 16.73 11.07
CA LEU A 44 -5.94 16.05 10.41
C LEU A 44 -6.76 17.06 9.61
N PRO A 45 -6.85 16.92 8.28
CA PRO A 45 -7.83 17.66 7.50
C PRO A 45 -9.23 17.35 8.04
N ALA A 46 -10.12 18.34 8.02
CA ALA A 46 -11.50 18.11 8.37
C ALA A 46 -12.09 17.02 7.45
N LEU A 47 -12.86 16.10 8.03
CA LEU A 47 -13.70 15.23 7.22
C LEU A 47 -14.66 16.13 6.44
N GLN A 48 -14.54 16.16 5.12
CA GLN A 48 -15.49 16.90 4.30
C GLN A 48 -16.87 16.33 4.54
N GLY A 49 -17.78 17.17 5.03
CA GLY A 49 -19.14 16.79 5.40
C GLY A 49 -19.87 16.17 4.20
N ASN A 50 -20.26 14.92 4.36
CA ASN A 50 -21.17 14.16 3.50
C ASN A 50 -20.90 14.28 1.99
N GLN A 51 -19.83 13.63 1.51
CA GLN A 51 -19.80 13.19 0.11
C GLN A 51 -20.91 12.15 -0.05
N SER A 52 -22.12 12.61 -0.42
CA SER A 52 -23.43 11.95 -0.21
C SER A 52 -23.57 10.52 -0.74
N ASN A 53 -22.60 10.03 -1.50
CA ASN A 53 -22.60 8.71 -2.11
C ASN A 53 -21.46 7.78 -1.65
N ILE A 54 -20.57 8.23 -0.75
CA ILE A 54 -19.45 7.43 -0.24
C ILE A 54 -19.77 6.95 1.17
N SER A 55 -19.79 5.63 1.37
CA SER A 55 -19.93 5.02 2.69
C SER A 55 -18.64 4.29 3.06
N ILE A 56 -18.11 4.58 4.25
CA ILE A 56 -16.93 3.90 4.81
C ILE A 56 -17.38 3.10 6.02
N ARG A 57 -17.01 1.81 6.06
CA ARG A 57 -17.39 0.89 7.14
C ARG A 57 -16.29 -0.14 7.41
N PRO A 58 -16.32 -0.87 8.54
CA PRO A 58 -15.46 -2.03 8.73
C PRO A 58 -15.56 -2.98 7.52
N ARG A 59 -14.42 -3.50 7.08
CA ARG A 59 -14.37 -4.33 5.88
C ARG A 59 -15.15 -5.65 6.09
N SER A 60 -16.02 -5.99 5.14
CA SER A 60 -16.91 -7.16 5.17
C SER A 60 -16.25 -8.41 4.60
N SER A 61 -16.50 -9.61 5.16
CA SER A 61 -15.87 -10.88 4.71
C SER A 61 -16.00 -11.09 3.20
N TRP A 62 -17.14 -10.69 2.65
CA TRP A 62 -17.49 -10.72 1.23
C TRP A 62 -16.61 -9.85 0.32
N ASP A 63 -15.96 -8.80 0.85
CA ASP A 63 -15.04 -7.95 0.08
C ASP A 63 -13.71 -8.65 -0.23
N TRP A 64 -13.37 -9.71 0.53
CA TRP A 64 -12.05 -10.35 0.50
C TRP A 64 -11.59 -10.78 -0.89
N PRO A 65 -12.40 -11.48 -1.72
CA PRO A 65 -11.96 -11.89 -3.04
C PRO A 65 -11.57 -10.72 -3.96
N GLN A 66 -12.22 -9.57 -3.80
CA GLN A 66 -11.88 -8.37 -4.58
C GLN A 66 -10.68 -7.64 -3.98
N GLN A 67 -10.64 -7.48 -2.66
CA GLN A 67 -9.50 -6.92 -1.96
C GLN A 67 -8.21 -7.69 -2.26
N HIS A 68 -8.24 -9.02 -2.21
CA HIS A 68 -7.08 -9.87 -2.46
C HIS A 68 -6.52 -9.65 -3.87
N ARG A 69 -7.39 -9.63 -4.88
CA ARG A 69 -6.99 -9.35 -6.26
C ARG A 69 -6.34 -7.98 -6.41
N TRP A 70 -6.86 -6.96 -5.72
CA TRP A 70 -6.24 -5.64 -5.73
C TRP A 70 -4.90 -5.61 -5.00
N LEU A 71 -4.78 -6.30 -3.87
CA LEU A 71 -3.51 -6.44 -3.16
C LEU A 71 -2.46 -7.14 -4.03
N GLU A 72 -2.78 -8.27 -4.66
CA GLU A 72 -1.88 -8.98 -5.56
C GLU A 72 -1.47 -8.13 -6.77
N ALA A 73 -2.39 -7.33 -7.32
CA ALA A 73 -2.08 -6.43 -8.43
C ALA A 73 -1.21 -5.22 -8.01
N THR A 74 -1.41 -4.71 -6.80
CA THR A 74 -0.75 -3.49 -6.29
C THR A 74 0.60 -3.81 -5.66
N TYR A 75 0.73 -5.00 -5.07
CA TYR A 75 1.89 -5.49 -4.33
C TYR A 75 2.23 -6.90 -4.84
N PRO A 76 2.69 -7.02 -6.11
CA PRO A 76 2.91 -8.32 -6.71
C PRO A 76 4.14 -9.00 -6.06
N PRO A 77 4.15 -10.33 -5.95
CA PRO A 77 5.17 -11.06 -5.19
C PRO A 77 6.61 -10.84 -5.68
N ASN A 78 6.78 -10.56 -6.97
CA ASN A 78 8.09 -10.30 -7.59
C ASN A 78 8.68 -8.93 -7.23
N LEU A 79 7.83 -7.98 -6.81
CA LEU A 79 8.25 -6.67 -6.31
C LEU A 79 8.37 -6.67 -4.78
N ASP A 80 8.29 -7.81 -4.10
CA ASP A 80 8.34 -7.78 -2.64
C ASP A 80 8.82 -9.09 -2.04
N TRP A 81 10.14 -9.17 -1.82
CA TRP A 81 10.72 -10.19 -0.95
C TRP A 81 10.22 -10.08 0.50
N TYR A 82 9.68 -8.92 0.93
CA TYR A 82 9.22 -8.69 2.30
C TYR A 82 7.72 -8.95 2.52
N PHE A 83 6.86 -8.89 1.49
CA PHE A 83 5.39 -8.89 1.65
C PHE A 83 4.68 -10.12 1.07
N ALA A 84 5.32 -10.89 0.17
CA ALA A 84 4.71 -12.01 -0.55
C ALA A 84 4.01 -13.07 0.32
N TYR A 85 4.31 -13.15 1.63
CA TYR A 85 3.75 -14.14 2.55
C TYR A 85 2.69 -13.63 3.53
N ARG A 86 2.22 -12.36 3.41
CA ARG A 86 1.48 -11.71 4.52
C ARG A 86 -0.02 -11.50 4.32
N TRP A 87 -0.61 -11.62 3.14
CA TRP A 87 -2.07 -11.34 2.98
C TRP A 87 -2.97 -12.29 3.79
N ASN A 88 -2.48 -13.45 4.19
CA ASN A 88 -3.20 -14.35 5.08
C ASN A 88 -3.59 -13.72 6.42
N ILE A 89 -2.87 -12.69 6.90
CA ILE A 89 -3.25 -11.95 8.12
C ILE A 89 -4.45 -11.01 7.89
N LEU A 90 -4.79 -10.74 6.63
CA LEU A 90 -5.92 -9.90 6.22
C LEU A 90 -7.16 -10.73 5.81
N LYS A 91 -7.00 -12.04 5.65
CA LYS A 91 -8.06 -12.95 5.23
C LYS A 91 -9.13 -13.05 6.33
N PRO A 92 -10.43 -13.12 6.02
CA PRO A 92 -11.45 -13.41 7.02
C PRO A 92 -11.38 -14.88 7.47
N GLY A 93 -11.58 -15.16 8.76
CA GLY A 93 -11.74 -16.52 9.25
C GLY A 93 -11.80 -16.63 10.77
N LEU A 94 -12.81 -17.32 11.30
CA LEU A 94 -13.06 -17.45 12.74
C LEU A 94 -11.83 -17.92 13.55
N PHE A 95 -11.07 -18.89 13.04
CA PHE A 95 -9.82 -19.34 13.68
C PHE A 95 -8.72 -18.28 13.65
N GLN A 96 -8.67 -17.46 12.59
CA GLN A 96 -7.72 -16.35 12.49
C GLN A 96 -8.13 -15.17 13.38
N ASP A 97 -9.43 -14.93 13.56
CA ASP A 97 -9.95 -13.91 14.45
C ASP A 97 -9.66 -14.27 15.92
N ILE A 98 -9.80 -15.55 16.30
CA ILE A 98 -9.38 -16.07 17.60
C ILE A 98 -7.85 -15.97 17.78
N TYR A 99 -7.07 -16.33 16.75
CA TYR A 99 -5.60 -16.22 16.80
C TYR A 99 -5.12 -14.76 16.94
N ARG A 100 -5.76 -13.81 16.24
CA ARG A 100 -5.47 -12.37 16.36
C ARG A 100 -5.81 -11.84 17.74
N PHE A 101 -6.97 -12.24 18.27
CA PHE A 101 -7.39 -11.89 19.64
C PHE A 101 -6.39 -12.41 20.68
N LEU A 102 -5.92 -13.66 20.55
CA LEU A 102 -4.95 -14.26 21.48
C LEU A 102 -3.53 -13.66 21.39
N LEU A 103 -3.17 -13.06 20.25
CA LEU A 103 -1.84 -12.48 20.01
C LEU A 103 -1.81 -10.95 20.01
N ASP A 104 -2.93 -10.30 20.37
CA ASP A 104 -3.10 -8.83 20.33
C ASP A 104 -2.70 -8.22 18.96
N ILE A 105 -2.94 -8.97 17.87
CA ILE A 105 -2.64 -8.51 16.52
C ILE A 105 -3.82 -7.67 16.03
N ASP A 106 -3.76 -6.37 16.35
CA ASP A 106 -4.72 -5.38 15.88
C ASP A 106 -4.51 -5.07 14.39
N THR A 107 -5.19 -5.84 13.54
CA THR A 107 -5.36 -5.51 12.12
C THR A 107 -6.69 -4.80 11.95
N LEU A 108 -6.64 -3.50 11.65
CA LEU A 108 -7.84 -2.72 11.36
C LEU A 108 -8.06 -2.65 9.86
N GLN A 109 -9.30 -2.85 9.43
CA GLN A 109 -9.64 -2.80 8.01
C GLN A 109 -10.93 -2.05 7.78
N TRP A 110 -10.87 -1.08 6.87
CA TRP A 110 -12.02 -0.28 6.44
C TRP A 110 -12.19 -0.38 4.95
N ALA A 111 -13.44 -0.51 4.51
CA ALA A 111 -13.82 -0.57 3.12
C ALA A 111 -14.64 0.68 2.78
N ALA A 112 -14.31 1.31 1.65
CA ALA A 112 -15.04 2.43 1.10
C ALA A 112 -15.85 1.99 -0.12
N TYR A 113 -17.11 2.37 -0.14
CA TYR A 113 -18.07 2.02 -1.18
C TYR A 113 -18.67 3.27 -1.80
N ARG A 114 -18.96 3.21 -3.09
CA ARG A 114 -19.76 4.21 -3.81
C ARG A 114 -20.98 3.52 -4.40
N GLN A 115 -22.17 3.99 -4.07
CA GLN A 115 -23.43 3.37 -4.54
C GLN A 115 -23.50 1.84 -4.28
N GLY A 116 -22.98 1.39 -3.14
CA GLY A 116 -22.95 -0.03 -2.76
C GLY A 116 -21.84 -0.86 -3.43
N GLN A 117 -21.07 -0.30 -4.36
CA GLN A 117 -19.93 -0.98 -4.98
C GLN A 117 -18.65 -0.70 -4.22
N LEU A 118 -17.85 -1.74 -3.96
CA LEU A 118 -16.56 -1.61 -3.30
C LEU A 118 -15.60 -0.83 -4.21
N GLY A 119 -15.02 0.25 -3.67
CA GLY A 119 -14.07 1.11 -4.40
C GLY A 119 -12.64 1.00 -3.91
N ALA A 120 -12.42 0.77 -2.61
CA ALA A 120 -11.10 0.56 -2.04
C ALA A 120 -11.20 -0.04 -0.63
N VAL A 121 -10.12 -0.68 -0.19
CA VAL A 121 -9.95 -1.18 1.18
C VAL A 121 -8.63 -0.69 1.74
N LEU A 122 -8.69 -0.14 2.95
CA LEU A 122 -7.53 0.27 3.72
C LEU A 122 -7.33 -0.74 4.85
N SER A 123 -6.15 -1.34 4.91
CA SER A 123 -5.75 -2.23 6.00
C SER A 123 -4.60 -1.58 6.77
N CYS A 124 -4.67 -1.62 8.08
CA CYS A 124 -3.65 -1.10 8.98
C CYS A 124 -3.18 -2.23 9.88
N ARG A 125 -1.86 -2.37 10.04
CA ARG A 125 -1.29 -3.20 11.09
C ARG A 125 -0.65 -2.30 12.12
N ARG A 126 -1.17 -2.39 13.34
CA ARG A 126 -0.57 -1.69 14.47
C ARG A 126 0.78 -2.29 14.81
N THR A 127 1.79 -1.44 15.00
CA THR A 127 3.12 -1.87 15.44
C THR A 127 3.55 -1.03 16.64
N ALA A 128 3.65 -1.66 17.81
CA ALA A 128 4.06 -0.97 19.04
C ALA A 128 5.42 -0.27 18.85
N GLY A 129 5.48 1.03 19.22
CA GLY A 129 6.70 1.83 19.18
C GLY A 129 7.21 2.23 17.79
N ARG A 130 6.43 2.01 16.72
CA ARG A 130 6.77 2.44 15.35
C ARG A 130 5.60 3.15 14.66
N SER A 131 5.86 3.70 13.48
CA SER A 131 4.80 4.16 12.59
C SER A 131 3.91 2.99 12.19
N ASP A 132 2.60 3.19 12.22
CA ASP A 132 1.67 2.18 11.72
C ASP A 132 1.76 2.11 10.20
N TYR A 133 1.72 0.88 9.69
CA TYR A 133 1.84 0.64 8.25
C TYR A 133 0.46 0.37 7.66
N LEU A 134 0.15 1.12 6.62
CA LEU A 134 -1.09 1.05 5.86
C LEU A 134 -0.86 0.32 4.53
N TRP A 135 -1.80 -0.55 4.19
CA TRP A 135 -1.93 -1.13 2.85
C TRP A 135 -3.22 -0.64 2.23
N LEU A 136 -3.11 -0.03 1.06
CA LEU A 136 -4.25 0.39 0.27
C LEU A 136 -4.48 -0.62 -0.86
N ALA A 137 -5.64 -1.25 -0.87
CA ALA A 137 -6.09 -2.12 -1.94
C ALA A 137 -7.15 -1.37 -2.76
N ALA A 138 -6.83 -1.07 -4.02
CA ALA A 138 -7.71 -0.30 -4.89
C ALA A 138 -7.60 -0.81 -6.34
N PRO A 139 -8.61 -0.56 -7.20
CA PRO A 139 -8.50 -0.89 -8.62
C PRO A 139 -7.41 -0.06 -9.29
N ARG A 140 -6.90 -0.52 -10.44
CA ARG A 140 -5.81 0.13 -11.20
C ARG A 140 -6.08 1.62 -11.52
N ARG A 141 -7.36 1.97 -11.65
CA ARG A 141 -7.84 3.35 -11.80
C ARG A 141 -8.79 3.64 -10.65
N PRO A 142 -8.25 4.04 -9.48
CA PRO A 142 -9.08 4.30 -8.32
C PRO A 142 -9.83 5.62 -8.48
N ASP A 143 -11.01 5.69 -7.86
CA ASP A 143 -11.77 6.94 -7.71
C ASP A 143 -11.03 7.84 -6.69
N PRO A 144 -10.49 9.01 -7.12
CA PRO A 144 -9.69 9.85 -6.25
C PRO A 144 -10.44 10.32 -5.00
N GLU A 145 -11.73 10.64 -5.12
CA GLU A 145 -12.55 11.10 -4.00
C GLU A 145 -12.68 10.01 -2.93
N LEU A 146 -12.89 8.76 -3.37
CA LEU A 146 -13.02 7.61 -2.51
C LEU A 146 -11.71 7.27 -1.80
N ILE A 147 -10.58 7.39 -2.49
CA ILE A 147 -9.24 7.22 -1.89
C ILE A 147 -9.00 8.29 -0.83
N THR A 148 -9.24 9.57 -1.15
CA THR A 148 -9.06 10.68 -0.21
C THR A 148 -9.92 10.47 1.04
N ALA A 149 -11.21 10.15 0.86
CA ALA A 149 -12.14 9.93 1.95
C ALA A 149 -11.72 8.74 2.84
N LEU A 150 -11.33 7.61 2.25
CA LEU A 150 -10.91 6.42 2.97
C LEU A 150 -9.63 6.66 3.77
N LEU A 151 -8.65 7.35 3.19
CA LEU A 151 -7.39 7.67 3.87
C LEU A 151 -7.60 8.69 5.00
N LEU A 152 -8.44 9.71 4.79
CA LEU A 152 -8.83 10.63 5.85
C LEU A 152 -9.52 9.89 7.01
N TYR A 153 -10.47 9.01 6.70
CA TYR A 153 -11.14 8.19 7.71
C TYR A 153 -10.13 7.36 8.50
N GLY A 154 -9.21 6.66 7.83
CA GLY A 154 -8.16 5.89 8.49
C GLY A 154 -7.25 6.74 9.38
N ARG A 155 -6.91 7.95 8.94
CA ARG A 155 -6.13 8.91 9.75
C ARG A 155 -6.87 9.33 11.02
N HIS A 156 -8.16 9.66 10.91
CA HIS A 156 -8.99 10.02 12.07
C HIS A 156 -9.14 8.83 13.03
N ALA A 157 -9.34 7.62 12.52
CA ALA A 157 -9.45 6.41 13.33
C ALA A 157 -8.14 6.00 14.06
N LEU A 158 -7.00 6.55 13.62
CA LEU A 158 -5.66 6.24 14.14
C LEU A 158 -4.96 7.46 14.77
N ALA A 159 -5.67 8.59 14.91
CA ALA A 159 -5.12 9.90 15.23
C ALA A 159 -4.31 9.97 16.55
N GLU A 160 -4.67 9.13 17.53
CA GLU A 160 -4.19 9.28 18.91
C GLU A 160 -2.78 8.74 19.17
N ARG A 161 -2.18 7.96 18.26
CA ARG A 161 -1.09 7.04 18.65
C ARG A 161 0.21 7.17 17.87
N SER A 162 0.17 7.40 16.57
CA SER A 162 1.33 7.15 15.72
C SER A 162 1.33 7.96 14.43
N SER A 163 2.51 8.15 13.85
CA SER A 163 2.62 8.51 12.44
C SER A 163 2.23 7.32 11.57
N LEU A 164 1.58 7.59 10.45
CA LEU A 164 1.18 6.57 9.49
C LEU A 164 2.16 6.55 8.33
N SER A 165 2.42 5.35 7.81
CA SER A 165 3.20 5.12 6.61
C SER A 165 2.40 4.30 5.61
N LEU A 166 2.49 4.65 4.34
CA LEU A 166 1.84 3.96 3.23
C LEU A 166 2.84 3.87 2.08
N GLU A 167 3.01 2.68 1.51
CA GLU A 167 3.69 2.57 0.23
C GLU A 167 2.70 2.22 -0.88
N PHE A 168 2.72 3.00 -1.96
CA PHE A 168 1.78 2.84 -3.06
C PHE A 168 2.47 3.07 -4.41
N PRO A 169 2.05 2.38 -5.49
CA PRO A 169 2.52 2.69 -6.84
C PRO A 169 2.30 4.15 -7.20
N THR A 170 3.28 4.78 -7.84
CA THR A 170 3.11 6.13 -8.39
C THR A 170 2.01 6.13 -9.44
N GLY A 171 1.13 7.13 -9.43
CA GLY A 171 0.15 7.31 -10.50
C GLY A 171 -1.13 8.02 -10.08
N PRO A 172 -2.31 7.56 -10.55
CA PRO A 172 -3.58 8.29 -10.39
C PRO A 172 -4.01 8.56 -8.94
N ALA A 173 -3.53 7.77 -7.98
CA ALA A 173 -3.87 7.93 -6.57
C ALA A 173 -3.01 8.99 -5.86
N ASP A 174 -1.88 9.43 -6.44
CA ASP A 174 -0.91 10.28 -5.75
C ASP A 174 -1.52 11.58 -5.23
N GLU A 175 -2.38 12.21 -6.04
CA GLU A 175 -3.03 13.45 -5.65
C GLU A 175 -4.07 13.23 -4.55
N ALA A 176 -4.84 12.14 -4.62
CA ALA A 176 -5.78 11.76 -3.56
C ALA A 176 -5.07 11.47 -2.23
N ILE A 177 -3.90 10.81 -2.28
CA ILE A 177 -3.07 10.55 -1.11
C ILE A 177 -2.55 11.87 -0.50
N ARG A 178 -2.11 12.83 -1.33
CA ARG A 178 -1.71 14.18 -0.87
C ARG A 178 -2.87 14.94 -0.25
N GLN A 179 -4.05 14.91 -0.86
CA GLN A 179 -5.25 15.58 -0.36
C GLN A 179 -5.73 15.00 0.97
N ALA A 180 -5.50 13.69 1.20
CA ALA A 180 -5.69 13.08 2.51
C ALA A 180 -4.64 13.51 3.55
N GLY A 181 -3.70 14.38 3.18
CA GLY A 181 -2.68 14.97 4.05
C GLY A 181 -1.47 14.09 4.29
N PHE A 182 -1.18 13.14 3.39
CA PHE A 182 0.09 12.44 3.37
C PHE A 182 1.14 13.22 2.56
N ILE A 183 2.39 13.10 2.96
CA ILE A 183 3.55 13.73 2.32
C ILE A 183 4.42 12.65 1.70
N ALA A 184 4.81 12.83 0.44
CA ALA A 184 5.75 11.94 -0.22
C ALA A 184 7.13 12.11 0.40
N GLN A 185 7.68 11.04 1.00
CA GLN A 185 9.01 11.07 1.59
C GLN A 185 10.09 10.67 0.57
N ARG A 186 9.83 9.60 -0.18
CA ARG A 186 10.75 9.09 -1.22
C ARG A 186 9.99 8.33 -2.29
N THR A 187 10.52 8.39 -3.51
CA THR A 187 10.06 7.53 -4.62
C THR A 187 11.22 6.63 -5.03
N LEU A 188 10.97 5.32 -5.05
CA LEU A 188 11.93 4.32 -5.49
C LEU A 188 11.51 3.78 -6.86
N VAL A 189 12.46 3.77 -7.78
CA VAL A 189 12.37 3.11 -9.09
C VAL A 189 13.00 1.73 -8.93
N TRP A 190 12.19 0.71 -9.18
CA TRP A 190 12.57 -0.69 -9.12
C TRP A 190 13.02 -1.09 -10.51
N MET A 191 14.25 -1.56 -10.63
CA MET A 191 14.82 -1.96 -11.91
C MET A 191 15.32 -3.40 -11.84
N GLU A 192 15.21 -4.10 -12.97
CA GLU A 192 15.62 -5.50 -13.12
C GLU A 192 16.50 -5.65 -14.35
N THR A 193 17.43 -6.60 -14.30
CA THR A 193 18.13 -7.14 -15.47
C THR A 193 18.26 -8.66 -15.36
N TYR A 194 18.54 -9.32 -16.47
CA TYR A 194 18.83 -10.75 -16.48
C TYR A 194 20.26 -10.99 -15.99
N GLY A 195 20.46 -12.01 -15.15
CA GLY A 195 21.81 -12.43 -14.79
C GLY A 195 22.54 -12.95 -16.03
N ALA A 196 23.74 -12.43 -16.32
CA ALA A 196 24.54 -12.88 -17.45
C ALA A 196 24.69 -14.42 -17.42
N GLN A 197 24.31 -15.10 -18.50
CA GLN A 197 24.72 -16.48 -18.72
C GLN A 197 26.25 -16.47 -18.82
N PRO A 198 26.98 -17.28 -18.03
CA PRO A 198 28.41 -17.41 -18.22
C PRO A 198 28.63 -18.02 -19.62
N SER A 199 29.36 -17.28 -20.45
CA SER A 199 29.86 -17.73 -21.76
C SER A 199 30.73 -18.98 -21.63
#